data_AF-A0A1I2F5Z3-F1
#
_entry.id   AF-A0A1I2F5Z3-F1
#
_cell.length_a   1.000
_cell.length_b   1.000
_cell.length_c   1.000
_cell.angle_alpha   90.00
_cell.angle_beta   90.00
_cell.angle_gamma   90.00
#
_symmetry.space_group_name_H-M   'P 1'
#
loop_
_entity.id
_entity.type
_entity.pdbx_description
1 polymer ?
#
loop_
_entity_poly.entity_id
_entity_poly.type
_entity_poly.pdbx_seq_one_letter_code
_entity_poly.pdbx_strand_id
1 'polypeptide(L)'
;MGLFLFKDLVKSGTKQTVKATAKNVTTTLSEHAIKRALEWGISEFVLDDLLAGKSALYVGAVHYDDIIEKSRIIHDPGTGNTVVLAKYSNDVITVYRDSDGAAARRVKEGRWKKASWIFDLIK
;
A
#
# COMPACT_ATOMS: atom_id res chain seq x y z
N MET A 1 5.73 11.20 19.71
CA MET A 1 5.44 9.82 19.27
C MET A 1 5.17 9.89 17.78
N GLY A 2 6.04 9.53 16.85
CA GLY A 2 7.31 8.83 16.85
C GLY A 2 7.38 8.32 15.40
N LEU A 3 7.85 9.18 14.49
CA LEU A 3 7.90 8.89 13.06
C LEU A 3 8.96 7.79 12.87
N PHE A 4 8.56 6.56 12.54
CA PHE A 4 9.48 5.44 12.44
C PHE A 4 9.90 5.26 10.99
N LEU A 5 11.11 5.75 10.66
CA LEU A 5 11.69 5.53 9.35
C LEU A 5 11.73 4.02 9.03
N PHE A 6 11.40 3.63 7.80
CA PHE A 6 11.45 2.23 7.36
C PHE A 6 12.79 1.53 7.67
N LYS A 7 13.90 2.28 7.66
CA LYS A 7 15.23 1.77 8.05
C LYS A 7 15.29 1.29 9.50
N ASP A 8 14.54 1.90 10.40
CA ASP A 8 14.45 1.49 11.80
C ASP A 8 13.50 0.31 11.98
N LEU A 9 12.44 0.23 11.17
CA LEU A 9 11.49 -0.90 11.16
C LEU A 9 12.12 -2.21 10.65
N VAL A 10 13.09 -2.16 9.73
CA VAL A 10 13.84 -3.36 9.31
C VAL A 10 14.63 -3.96 10.48
N LYS A 11 15.18 -3.14 11.37
CA LYS A 11 16.01 -3.59 12.49
C LYS A 11 15.19 -4.32 13.57
N SER A 12 13.89 -4.08 13.65
CA SER A 12 13.00 -4.64 14.68
C SER A 12 12.32 -5.97 14.30
N GLY A 13 12.53 -6.52 13.10
CA GLY A 13 12.08 -7.86 12.71
C GLY A 13 10.73 -7.95 11.99
N THR A 14 10.25 -9.20 11.80
CA THR A 14 9.50 -9.75 10.65
C THR A 14 8.18 -9.07 10.27
N LYS A 15 7.51 -8.41 11.22
CA LYS A 15 6.29 -7.62 10.99
C LYS A 15 6.24 -6.48 11.99
N GLN A 16 5.89 -5.28 11.54
CA GLN A 16 5.79 -4.11 12.41
C GLN A 16 4.41 -3.48 12.34
N THR A 17 3.89 -3.14 13.52
CA THR A 17 2.65 -2.39 13.65
C THR A 17 2.99 -0.90 13.59
N VAL A 18 2.49 -0.22 12.57
CA VAL A 18 2.73 1.21 12.36
C VAL A 18 1.41 1.98 12.32
N LYS A 19 1.48 3.27 12.66
CA LYS A 19 0.37 4.19 12.48
C LYS A 19 0.50 4.81 11.09
N ALA A 20 -0.09 4.16 10.11
CA ALA A 20 0.14 4.48 8.71
C ALA A 20 -0.76 5.61 8.17
N THR A 21 -1.43 6.39 9.02
CA THR A 21 -2.16 7.58 8.58
C THR A 21 -2.24 8.61 9.71
N ALA A 22 -2.60 9.86 9.40
CA ALA A 22 -2.95 10.86 10.41
C ALA A 22 -4.14 10.43 11.30
N LYS A 23 -4.96 9.49 10.82
CA LYS A 23 -6.05 8.84 11.57
C LYS A 23 -5.49 7.63 12.33
N ASN A 24 -6.10 7.24 13.45
CA ASN A 24 -5.59 6.14 14.30
C ASN A 24 -5.80 4.76 13.65
N VAL A 25 -5.10 4.47 12.56
CA VAL A 25 -5.14 3.16 11.90
C VAL A 25 -3.88 2.39 12.19
N THR A 26 -4.09 1.24 12.81
CA THR A 26 -3.05 0.25 13.07
C THR A 26 -2.90 -0.62 11.84
N THR A 27 -1.75 -0.53 11.17
CA THR A 27 -1.41 -1.31 9.98
C THR A 27 -0.23 -2.20 10.29
N THR A 28 -0.26 -3.46 9.87
CA THR A 28 0.91 -4.34 9.99
C THR A 28 1.66 -4.41 8.67
N LEU A 29 2.91 -3.97 8.66
CA LEU A 29 3.81 -4.08 7.52
C LEU A 29 4.61 -5.37 7.60
N SER A 30 4.61 -6.15 6.52
CA SER A 30 5.53 -7.28 6.40
C SER A 30 6.97 -6.78 6.22
N GLU A 31 7.97 -7.55 6.69
CA GLU A 31 9.38 -7.25 6.42
C GLU A 31 9.67 -7.12 4.93
N HIS A 32 9.00 -7.95 4.11
CA HIS A 32 9.08 -7.87 2.66
C HIS A 32 8.59 -6.52 2.13
N ALA A 33 7.45 -6.02 2.62
CA ALA A 33 6.93 -4.71 2.25
C ALA A 33 7.91 -3.59 2.62
N ILE A 34 8.49 -3.64 3.83
CA ILE A 34 9.45 -2.63 4.29
C ILE A 34 10.70 -2.62 3.40
N LYS A 35 11.25 -3.79 3.08
CA LYS A 35 12.42 -3.92 2.19
C LYS A 35 12.13 -3.35 0.80
N ARG A 36 10.97 -3.68 0.21
CA ARG A 36 10.57 -3.15 -1.09
C ARG A 36 10.37 -1.63 -1.05
N ALA A 37 9.77 -1.09 0.03
CA ALA A 37 9.63 0.35 0.19
C ALA A 37 10.98 1.06 0.11
N LEU A 38 11.99 0.53 0.80
CA LEU A 38 13.36 1.06 0.78
C LEU A 38 14.00 0.96 -0.60
N GLU A 39 13.89 -0.19 -1.28
CA GLU A 39 14.43 -0.41 -2.63
C GLU A 39 13.85 0.59 -3.65
N TRP A 40 12.56 0.89 -3.54
CA TRP A 40 11.87 1.80 -4.47
C TRP A 40 11.90 3.27 -4.04
N GLY A 41 12.55 3.59 -2.91
CA GLY A 41 12.58 4.94 -2.35
C GLY A 41 11.18 5.46 -1.95
N ILE A 42 10.26 4.55 -1.60
CA ILE A 42 8.93 4.91 -1.10
C ILE A 42 9.07 5.25 0.38
N SER A 43 8.79 6.51 0.73
CA SER A 43 8.83 6.97 2.12
C SER A 43 7.57 6.57 2.89
N GLU A 44 7.67 6.58 4.22
CA GLU A 44 6.53 6.31 5.12
C GLU A 44 5.37 7.27 4.80
N PHE A 45 5.64 8.55 4.59
CA PHE A 45 4.64 9.54 4.20
C PHE A 45 3.89 9.20 2.90
N VAL A 46 4.60 8.67 1.89
CA VAL A 46 3.96 8.26 0.63
C VAL A 46 3.07 7.03 0.87
N LEU A 47 3.52 6.08 1.67
CA LEU A 47 2.68 4.93 2.04
C LEU A 47 1.43 5.38 2.80
N ASP A 48 1.58 6.34 3.72
CA ASP A 48 0.48 6.86 4.51
C ASP A 48 -0.55 7.59 3.66
N ASP A 49 -0.09 8.40 2.72
CA ASP A 49 -0.96 9.09 1.77
C ASP A 49 -1.71 8.08 0.89
N LEU A 50 -1.03 7.03 0.39
CA LEU A 50 -1.68 5.97 -0.38
C LEU A 50 -2.75 5.24 0.42
N LEU A 51 -2.45 4.83 1.65
CA LEU A 51 -3.42 4.17 2.54
C LEU A 51 -4.59 5.09 2.91
N ALA A 52 -4.37 6.41 2.93
CA ALA A 52 -5.42 7.41 3.09
C ALA A 52 -6.19 7.70 1.79
N GLY A 53 -5.88 7.03 0.68
CA GLY A 53 -6.51 7.23 -0.62
C GLY A 53 -6.02 8.46 -1.39
N LYS A 54 -4.96 9.12 -0.92
CA LYS A 54 -4.36 10.29 -1.56
C LYS A 54 -3.34 9.85 -2.61
N SER A 55 -3.15 10.72 -3.60
CA SER A 55 -2.15 10.58 -4.67
C SER A 55 -1.26 11.81 -4.67
N ALA A 56 0.03 11.62 -4.96
CA ALA A 56 0.97 12.74 -5.02
C ALA A 56 0.64 13.74 -6.14
N LEU A 57 -0.08 13.30 -7.19
CA LEU A 57 -0.44 14.12 -8.35
C LEU A 57 -1.95 14.43 -8.42
N TYR A 58 -2.67 14.34 -7.30
CA TYR A 58 -4.11 14.66 -7.20
C TYR A 58 -5.05 13.84 -8.10
N VAL A 59 -4.56 12.77 -8.72
CA VAL A 59 -5.38 11.87 -9.56
C VAL A 59 -6.27 10.93 -8.72
N GLY A 60 -6.03 10.90 -7.40
CA GLY A 60 -6.65 9.99 -6.45
C GLY A 60 -6.06 8.58 -6.54
N ALA A 61 -5.81 7.95 -5.39
CA ALA A 61 -5.47 6.54 -5.39
C ALA A 61 -6.71 5.71 -5.75
N VAL A 62 -6.53 4.67 -6.56
CA VAL A 62 -7.59 3.78 -7.03
C VAL A 62 -7.50 2.44 -6.32
N HIS A 63 -8.66 1.92 -5.93
CA HIS A 63 -8.78 0.66 -5.21
C HIS A 63 -9.19 -0.47 -6.16
N TYR A 64 -8.52 -1.61 -6.02
CA TYR A 64 -8.84 -2.84 -6.74
C TYR A 64 -8.86 -4.05 -5.81
N ASP A 65 -9.56 -5.08 -6.24
CA ASP A 65 -9.43 -6.43 -5.73
C ASP A 65 -8.67 -7.28 -6.74
N ASP A 66 -7.59 -7.96 -6.30
CA ASP A 66 -6.94 -8.99 -7.09
C ASP A 66 -7.74 -10.29 -6.94
N ILE A 67 -8.38 -10.72 -8.02
CA ILE A 67 -9.25 -11.90 -8.03
C ILE A 67 -8.43 -13.19 -7.89
N ILE A 68 -7.21 -13.22 -8.42
CA ILE A 68 -6.37 -14.42 -8.46
C ILE A 68 -5.71 -14.63 -7.09
N GLU A 69 -5.01 -13.61 -6.61
CA GLU A 69 -4.24 -13.69 -5.36
C GLU A 69 -5.10 -13.44 -4.12
N LYS A 70 -6.39 -13.10 -4.30
CA LYS A 70 -7.32 -12.75 -3.23
C LYS A 70 -6.71 -11.68 -2.31
N SER A 71 -6.32 -10.56 -2.88
CA SER A 71 -5.72 -9.43 -2.16
C SER A 71 -6.43 -8.12 -2.51
N ARG A 72 -6.18 -7.09 -1.69
CA ARG A 72 -6.63 -5.72 -1.91
C ARG A 72 -5.47 -4.92 -2.48
N ILE A 73 -5.73 -4.04 -3.44
CA ILE A 73 -4.71 -3.23 -4.10
C ILE A 73 -5.09 -1.77 -3.99
N ILE A 74 -4.14 -0.94 -3.59
CA ILE A 74 -4.19 0.51 -3.74
C ILE A 74 -3.15 0.89 -4.78
N HIS A 75 -3.55 1.63 -5.81
CA HIS A 75 -2.66 2.06 -6.87
C HIS A 75 -2.81 3.57 -7.09
N ASP A 76 -1.70 4.30 -7.04
CA ASP A 76 -1.64 5.70 -7.46
C ASP A 76 -1.23 5.76 -8.94
N PRO A 77 -2.16 6.11 -9.86
CA PRO A 77 -1.85 6.17 -11.28
C PRO A 77 -0.91 7.32 -11.65
N GLY A 78 -0.75 8.33 -10.78
CA GLY A 78 0.17 9.44 -11.02
C GLY A 78 1.64 9.07 -10.79
N THR A 79 1.92 8.24 -9.78
CA THR A 79 3.29 7.85 -9.42
C THR A 79 3.64 6.40 -9.77
N GLY A 80 2.63 5.58 -10.09
CA GLY A 80 2.76 4.13 -10.24
C GLY A 80 2.91 3.38 -8.91
N ASN A 81 2.97 4.08 -7.77
CA ASN A 81 3.13 3.42 -6.47
C ASN A 81 1.90 2.55 -6.18
N THR A 82 2.17 1.32 -5.77
CA THR A 82 1.16 0.29 -5.55
C THR A 82 1.39 -0.39 -4.22
N VAL A 83 0.32 -0.53 -3.44
CA VAL A 83 0.29 -1.21 -2.15
C VAL A 83 -0.58 -2.45 -2.29
N VAL A 84 -0.06 -3.59 -1.84
CA VAL A 84 -0.80 -4.86 -1.78
C VAL A 84 -1.12 -5.15 -0.32
N LEU A 85 -2.41 -5.34 -0.07
CA LEU A 85 -2.99 -5.57 1.24
C LEU A 85 -3.62 -6.97 1.29
N ALA A 86 -3.66 -7.57 2.47
CA ALA A 86 -4.48 -8.74 2.71
C ALA A 86 -5.97 -8.42 2.47
N LYS A 87 -6.75 -9.45 2.07
CA LYS A 87 -8.15 -9.26 1.67
C LYS A 87 -9.04 -8.73 2.79
N TYR A 88 -8.81 -9.21 4.01
CA TYR A 88 -9.71 -9.02 5.15
C TYR A 88 -9.02 -8.39 6.37
N SER A 89 -7.74 -8.02 6.26
CA SER A 89 -6.97 -7.37 7.33
C SER A 89 -6.19 -6.19 6.79
N ASN A 90 -5.81 -5.26 7.67
CA ASN A 90 -4.98 -4.09 7.33
C ASN A 90 -3.48 -4.46 7.27
N ASP A 91 -3.17 -5.65 6.77
CA ASP A 91 -1.80 -6.12 6.62
C ASP A 91 -1.27 -5.74 5.24
N VAL A 92 -0.21 -4.95 5.20
CA VAL A 92 0.50 -4.62 3.97
C VAL A 92 1.48 -5.75 3.67
N ILE A 93 1.19 -6.49 2.59
CA ILE A 93 1.96 -7.64 2.14
C ILE A 93 3.21 -7.18 1.39
N THR A 94 3.04 -6.24 0.45
CA THR A 94 4.15 -5.69 -0.32
C THR A 94 3.80 -4.30 -0.86
N VAL A 95 4.83 -3.55 -1.24
CA VAL A 95 4.71 -2.27 -1.95
C VAL A 95 5.69 -2.27 -3.12
N TYR A 96 5.34 -1.62 -4.21
CA TYR A 96 6.21 -1.50 -5.38
C TYR A 96 5.78 -0.33 -6.25
N ARG A 97 6.64 0.06 -7.21
CA ARG A 97 6.26 0.97 -8.28
C ARG A 97 5.98 0.17 -9.55
N ASP A 98 4.81 0.38 -10.13
CA ASP A 98 4.43 -0.18 -11.42
C ASP A 98 4.99 0.71 -12.53
N SER A 99 6.01 0.24 -13.25
CA SER A 99 6.76 1.04 -14.22
C SER A 99 6.39 0.83 -15.68
N ASP A 100 5.52 -0.15 -16.01
CA ASP A 100 5.39 -0.64 -17.40
C ASP A 100 3.94 -0.82 -17.83
N GLY A 101 3.02 -0.06 -17.24
CA GLY A 101 1.58 -0.19 -17.50
C GLY A 101 1.02 -1.56 -17.07
N ALA A 102 1.71 -2.27 -16.19
CA ALA A 102 1.29 -3.59 -15.75
C ALA A 102 -0.02 -3.50 -14.96
N ALA A 103 -0.27 -2.42 -14.22
CA ALA A 103 -1.55 -2.13 -13.60
C ALA A 103 -2.69 -2.09 -14.63
N ALA A 104 -2.54 -1.31 -15.71
CA ALA A 104 -3.54 -1.23 -16.78
C ALA A 104 -3.78 -2.59 -17.46
N ARG A 105 -2.71 -3.35 -17.70
CA ARG A 105 -2.80 -4.71 -18.24
C ARG A 105 -3.57 -5.65 -17.30
N ARG A 106 -3.26 -5.67 -15.99
CA ARG A 106 -3.97 -6.51 -14.99
C ARG A 106 -5.45 -6.16 -14.89
N VAL A 107 -5.83 -4.88 -15.05
CA VAL A 107 -7.23 -4.47 -15.12
C VAL A 107 -7.89 -4.99 -16.40
N LYS A 108 -7.23 -4.80 -17.56
CA LYS A 108 -7.76 -5.25 -18.86
C LYS A 108 -7.95 -6.77 -18.93
N GLU A 109 -7.04 -7.52 -18.31
CA GLU A 109 -7.10 -8.98 -18.20
C GLU A 109 -8.13 -9.47 -17.17
N GLY A 110 -8.77 -8.55 -16.43
CA GLY A 110 -9.78 -8.88 -15.42
C GLY A 110 -9.20 -9.41 -14.10
N ARG A 111 -7.88 -9.47 -13.95
CA ARG A 111 -7.22 -9.86 -12.70
C ARG A 111 -7.50 -8.84 -11.59
N TRP A 112 -7.41 -7.55 -11.91
CA TRP A 112 -7.72 -6.46 -10.99
C TRP A 112 -9.09 -5.89 -11.29
N LYS A 113 -10.03 -6.11 -10.36
CA LYS A 113 -11.38 -5.57 -10.46
C LYS A 113 -11.50 -4.33 -9.59
N LYS A 114 -11.98 -3.23 -10.18
CA LYS A 114 -12.17 -1.97 -9.46
C LYS A 114 -13.08 -2.21 -8.25
N ALA A 115 -12.69 -1.67 -7.11
CA ALA A 115 -13.38 -1.84 -5.86
C ALA A 115 -13.72 -0.48 -5.22
N SER A 116 -14.70 -0.50 -4.33
CA SER A 116 -15.18 0.68 -3.59
C SER A 116 -15.00 0.54 -2.07
N TRP A 117 -14.18 -0.42 -1.63
CA TRP A 117 -13.81 -0.50 -0.23
C TRP A 117 -12.95 0.70 0.15
N ILE A 118 -13.04 1.08 1.42
CA ILE A 118 -12.21 2.12 2.01
C ILE A 118 -11.24 1.39 2.94
N PHE A 119 -10.01 1.90 3.05
CA PHE A 119 -9.09 1.39 4.06
C PHE A 119 -9.68 1.67 5.44
N ASP A 120 -10.03 0.61 6.16
CA ASP A 120 -10.79 0.72 7.41
C ASP A 120 -9.96 1.46 8.46
N LEU A 121 -10.47 2.64 8.81
CA LEU A 121 -9.96 3.41 9.92
C LEU A 121 -10.47 2.77 11.19
N ILE A 122 -9.59 2.20 12.01
CA ILE A 122 -9.98 1.77 13.37
C ILE A 122 -10.48 3.04 14.08
N LYS A 123 -11.73 3.00 14.56
CA LYS A 123 -12.33 4.08 15.36
C LYS A 123 -11.64 4.18 16.71
#